data_AF-A0A2V8KG20-F1
#
_entry.id   AF-A0A2V8KG20-F1
#
_cell.length_a   1.000
_cell.length_b   1.000
_cell.length_c   1.000
_cell.angle_alpha   90.00
_cell.angle_beta   90.00
_cell.angle_gamma   90.00
#
_symmetry.space_group_name_H-M   'P 1'
#
loop_
_entity.id
_entity.type
_entity.pdbx_description
1 polymer ?
#
loop_
_entity_poly.entity_id
_entity_poly.type
_entity_poly.pdbx_seq_one_letter_code
_entity_poly.pdbx_strand_id
1 'polypeptide(L)'
;MNSTAKTILFWVLILATAVLLYNVVQYTASGREQAFPFSQFLQEVERGNVKEVTIAESDVKGKLANNESFKTVIPMKYPELINMLRDKQVV
;
A
#
# COMPACT_ATOMS: atom_id res chain seq x y z
N MET A 1 11.09 31.39 -35.78
CA MET A 1 10.32 30.12 -35.71
C MET A 1 10.97 29.24 -34.66
N ASN A 2 10.30 29.02 -33.52
CA ASN A 2 10.79 28.19 -32.42
C ASN A 2 9.87 26.96 -32.23
N SER A 3 9.46 26.35 -33.35
CA SER A 3 8.48 25.26 -33.36
C SER A 3 8.95 24.04 -32.56
N THR A 4 10.27 23.79 -32.54
CA THR A 4 10.88 22.72 -31.74
C THR A 4 10.71 22.97 -30.23
N ALA A 5 10.89 24.20 -29.77
CA ALA A 5 10.69 24.56 -28.36
C ALA A 5 9.23 24.44 -27.94
N LYS A 6 8.29 24.82 -28.82
CA LYS A 6 6.84 24.68 -28.58
C LYS A 6 6.41 23.21 -28.50
N THR A 7 6.99 22.35 -29.34
CA THR A 7 6.75 20.90 -29.31
C THR A 7 7.34 20.26 -28.04
N ILE A 8 8.57 20.62 -27.65
CA ILE A 8 9.20 20.10 -26.42
C ILE A 8 8.40 20.51 -25.18
N LEU A 9 7.93 21.76 -25.11
CA LEU A 9 7.08 22.24 -24.01
C LEU A 9 5.78 21.44 -23.89
N PHE A 10 5.16 21.08 -25.02
CA PHE A 10 3.95 20.27 -25.05
C PHE A 10 4.20 18.85 -24.52
N TRP A 11 5.30 18.22 -24.90
CA TRP A 11 5.69 16.90 -24.38
C TRP A 11 6.02 16.94 -22.88
N VAL A 12 6.72 17.97 -22.40
CA VAL A 12 7.01 18.15 -20.97
C VAL A 12 5.71 18.31 -20.18
N LEU A 13 4.74 19.06 -20.70
CA LEU A 13 3.42 19.20 -20.07
C LEU A 13 2.69 17.85 -19.96
N ILE A 14 2.73 17.03 -21.01
CA ILE A 14 2.13 15.68 -21.00
C ILE A 14 2.80 14.82 -19.93
N LEU A 15 4.14 14.80 -19.90
CA LEU A 15 4.91 14.00 -18.95
C LEU A 15 4.64 14.46 -17.51
N ALA A 16 4.62 15.77 -17.26
CA ALA A 16 4.27 16.33 -15.96
C ALA A 16 2.85 15.95 -15.53
N THR A 17 1.88 16.00 -16.45
CA THR A 17 0.49 15.60 -16.16
C THR A 17 0.40 14.10 -15.86
N ALA A 18 1.14 13.27 -16.60
CA ALA A 18 1.20 11.82 -16.34
C ALA A 18 1.80 11.51 -14.95
N VAL A 19 2.85 12.22 -14.54
CA VAL A 19 3.46 12.06 -13.20
C VAL A 19 2.52 12.52 -12.09
N LEU A 20 1.77 13.61 -12.30
CA LEU A 20 0.76 14.07 -11.34
C LEU A 20 -0.36 13.05 -11.20
N LEU A 21 -0.90 12.52 -12.31
CA LEU A 21 -1.90 11.46 -12.28
C LEU A 21 -1.36 10.19 -11.63
N TYR A 22 -0.10 9.82 -11.90
CA TYR A 22 0.55 8.68 -11.25
C TYR A 22 0.62 8.85 -9.73
N ASN A 23 1.00 10.05 -9.25
CA ASN A 23 0.99 10.35 -7.81
C ASN A 23 -0.43 10.23 -7.24
N VAL A 24 -1.43 10.85 -7.85
CA VAL A 24 -2.83 10.79 -7.38
C VAL A 24 -3.36 9.35 -7.37
N VAL A 25 -3.02 8.54 -8.37
CA VAL A 25 -3.38 7.12 -8.40
C VAL A 25 -2.68 6.35 -7.29
N GLN A 26 -1.41 6.62 -6.98
CA GLN A 26 -0.72 6.01 -5.83
C GLN A 26 -1.34 6.43 -4.48
N TYR A 27 -1.69 7.71 -4.34
CA TYR A 27 -2.36 8.23 -3.15
C TYR A 27 -3.78 7.70 -2.97
N THR A 28 -4.52 7.44 -4.06
CA THR A 28 -5.88 6.88 -4.01
C THR A 28 -5.91 5.35 -4.00
N ALA A 29 -4.91 4.67 -4.57
CA ALA A 29 -4.69 3.23 -4.46
C ALA A 29 -4.24 2.81 -3.07
N SER A 30 -3.68 3.75 -2.29
CA SER A 30 -3.61 3.68 -0.83
C SER A 30 -5.01 3.95 -0.27
N GLY A 31 -5.97 3.06 -0.59
CA GLY A 31 -7.36 3.17 -0.16
C GLY A 31 -7.41 3.41 1.34
N ARG A 32 -8.25 4.36 1.78
CA ARG A 32 -8.43 4.81 3.19
C ARG A 32 -7.77 3.86 4.19
N GLU A 33 -6.53 4.16 4.58
CA GLU A 33 -5.77 3.34 5.52
C GLU A 33 -6.56 3.29 6.83
N GLN A 34 -7.34 2.23 7.02
CA GLN A 34 -8.14 2.07 8.21
C GLN A 34 -7.19 1.64 9.32
N ALA A 35 -7.14 2.44 10.38
CA ALA A 35 -6.35 2.12 11.57
C ALA A 35 -6.96 0.87 12.22
N PHE A 36 -6.32 -0.27 12.00
CA PHE A 36 -6.74 -1.56 12.50
C PHE A 36 -6.02 -1.86 13.82
N PRO A 37 -6.77 -2.17 14.90
CA PRO A 37 -6.19 -2.76 16.09
C PRO A 37 -5.44 -4.05 15.76
N PHE A 38 -4.31 -4.29 16.42
CA PHE A 38 -3.51 -5.50 16.22
C PHE A 38 -4.30 -6.80 16.43
N SER A 39 -5.24 -6.81 17.39
CA SER A 39 -6.12 -7.95 17.63
C SER A 39 -7.09 -8.24 16.48
N GLN A 40 -7.60 -7.21 15.80
CA GLN A 40 -8.43 -7.40 14.60
C GLN A 40 -7.59 -7.93 13.44
N PHE A 41 -6.38 -7.40 13.26
CA PHE A 41 -5.46 -7.91 12.25
C PHE A 41 -5.15 -9.40 12.46
N LEU A 42 -4.81 -9.83 13.68
CA LEU A 42 -4.61 -11.24 14.02
C LEU A 42 -5.82 -12.10 13.65
N GLN A 43 -7.02 -11.64 13.99
CA GLN A 43 -8.25 -12.37 13.68
C GLN A 43 -8.46 -12.51 12.16
N GLU A 44 -8.15 -11.47 11.38
CA GLU A 44 -8.25 -11.51 9.92
C GLU A 44 -7.16 -12.40 9.28
N VAL A 45 -5.95 -12.47 9.87
CA VAL A 45 -4.90 -13.41 9.48
C VAL A 45 -5.33 -14.85 9.75
N GLU A 46 -5.89 -15.13 10.93
CA GLU A 46 -6.41 -16.46 11.30
C GLU A 46 -7.52 -16.93 10.35
N ARG A 47 -8.41 -16.00 9.98
CA ARG A 47 -9.48 -16.20 8.99
C ARG A 47 -8.98 -16.40 7.56
N GLY A 48 -7.72 -16.06 7.27
CA GLY A 48 -7.16 -16.11 5.92
C GLY A 48 -7.66 -14.99 5.00
N ASN A 49 -8.16 -13.89 5.57
CA ASN A 49 -8.67 -12.74 4.82
C ASN A 49 -7.56 -11.75 4.45
N VAL A 50 -6.33 -11.96 4.94
CA VAL A 50 -5.18 -11.11 4.63
C VAL A 50 -4.45 -11.66 3.41
N LYS A 51 -4.27 -10.81 2.39
CA LYS A 51 -3.64 -11.19 1.11
C LYS A 51 -2.17 -10.82 1.05
N GLU A 52 -1.84 -9.63 1.52
CA GLU A 52 -0.48 -9.05 1.41
C GLU A 52 -0.21 -8.20 2.64
N VAL A 53 1.00 -8.29 3.18
CA VAL A 53 1.42 -7.51 4.36
C VAL A 53 2.83 -6.95 4.16
N THR A 54 2.95 -5.63 4.24
CA THR A 54 4.22 -4.91 4.29
C THR A 54 4.50 -4.45 5.72
N ILE A 55 5.65 -4.87 6.26
CA ILE A 55 6.10 -4.51 7.61
C ILE A 55 7.22 -3.48 7.49
N ALA A 56 7.02 -2.28 8.06
CA ALA A 56 7.97 -1.17 8.06
C ALA A 56 8.24 -0.71 9.51
N GLU A 57 9.41 -1.10 10.04
CA GLU A 57 9.85 -0.88 11.45
C GLU A 57 8.88 -1.40 12.52
N SER A 58 7.82 -0.66 12.79
CA SER A 58 6.76 -0.94 13.76
C SER A 58 5.35 -0.72 13.18
N ASP A 59 5.26 -0.17 11.97
CA ASP A 59 4.03 -0.04 11.21
C ASP A 59 3.87 -1.25 10.29
N VAL A 60 2.65 -1.78 10.25
CA VAL A 60 2.27 -2.85 9.33
C VAL A 60 1.14 -2.33 8.46
N LYS A 61 1.33 -2.42 7.16
CA LYS A 61 0.31 -2.10 6.16
C LYS A 61 -0.03 -3.37 5.42
N GLY A 62 -1.29 -3.59 5.09
CA GLY A 62 -1.67 -4.77 4.33
C GLY A 62 -2.92 -4.55 3.51
N LYS A 63 -3.20 -5.55 2.68
CA LYS A 63 -4.43 -5.63 1.89
C LYS A 63 -5.21 -6.87 2.28
N LEU A 64 -6.49 -6.69 2.52
CA LEU A 64 -7.44 -7.77 2.71
C LEU A 64 -7.86 -8.37 1.35
N ALA A 65 -8.47 -9.55 1.39
CA ALA A 65 -8.99 -10.27 0.22
C ALA A 65 -10.09 -9.47 -0.52
N ASN A 66 -10.77 -8.56 0.18
CA ASN A 66 -11.76 -7.63 -0.37
C ASN A 66 -11.14 -6.36 -0.99
N ASN A 67 -9.80 -6.31 -1.13
CA ASN A 67 -9.05 -5.16 -1.64
C ASN A 67 -9.00 -3.92 -0.72
N GLU A 68 -9.50 -4.01 0.52
CA GLU A 68 -9.35 -2.93 1.50
C GLU A 68 -7.92 -2.90 2.06
N SER A 69 -7.38 -1.69 2.21
CA SER A 69 -6.06 -1.48 2.79
C SER A 69 -6.21 -1.13 4.28
N PHE A 70 -5.42 -1.78 5.12
CA PHE A 70 -5.40 -1.54 6.55
C PHE A 70 -4.00 -1.16 7.01
N LYS A 71 -3.93 -0.37 8.08
CA LYS A 71 -2.69 -0.06 8.78
C LYS A 71 -2.84 -0.48 10.24
N THR A 72 -1.93 -1.29 10.74
CA THR A 72 -1.83 -1.65 12.15
C THR A 72 -0.43 -1.31 12.67
N VAL A 73 -0.32 -1.09 13.98
CA VAL A 73 0.96 -0.83 14.64
C VAL A 73 1.25 -2.01 15.53
N ILE A 74 2.45 -2.57 15.42
CA ILE A 74 2.89 -3.64 16.30
C ILE A 74 3.61 -3.01 17.50
N PRO A 75 3.02 -3.03 18.72
CA PRO A 75 3.63 -2.40 19.90
C PRO A 75 4.84 -3.17 20.46
N MET A 76 5.06 -4.43 20.09
CA MET A 76 6.21 -5.24 20.53
C MET A 76 6.64 -6.16 19.39
N LYS A 77 7.93 -6.31 19.09
CA LYS A 77 8.40 -7.26 18.06
C LYS A 77 7.85 -8.67 18.37
N TYR A 78 6.84 -9.12 17.61
CA TYR A 78 6.17 -10.42 17.74
C TYR A 78 6.70 -11.37 16.65
N PRO A 79 7.78 -12.14 16.89
CA PRO A 79 8.34 -13.06 15.90
C PRO A 79 7.37 -14.19 15.51
N GLU A 80 6.50 -14.60 16.43
CA GLU A 80 5.40 -15.56 16.20
C GLU A 80 4.47 -15.12 15.04
N LEU A 81 4.25 -13.81 14.88
CA LEU A 81 3.40 -13.26 13.83
C LEU A 81 3.97 -13.56 12.44
N ILE A 82 5.30 -13.49 12.27
CA ILE A 82 5.95 -13.77 11.00
C ILE A 82 5.76 -15.24 10.62
N ASN A 83 5.86 -16.15 11.60
CA ASN A 83 5.62 -17.57 11.39
C ASN A 83 4.15 -17.81 10.96
N MET A 84 3.20 -17.15 11.61
CA MET A 84 1.78 -17.26 11.31
C MET A 84 1.43 -16.71 9.90
N LEU A 85 1.99 -15.56 9.52
CA LEU A 85 1.83 -14.98 8.18
C LEU A 85 2.40 -15.90 7.09
N ARG A 86 3.56 -16.51 7.35
CA ARG A 86 4.20 -17.48 6.45
C ARG A 86 3.38 -18.76 6.30
N ASP A 87 2.81 -19.26 7.39
CA ASP A 87 1.95 -20.44 7.40
C ASP A 87 0.68 -20.22 6.55
N LYS A 88 0.14 -18.99 6.58
CA LYS A 88 -1.01 -18.57 5.77
C LYS A 88 -0.65 -18.18 4.34
N GLN A 89 0.59 -18.39 3.89
CA GLN A 89 1.09 -18.01 2.56
C GLN A 89 0.86 -16.53 2.19
N VAL A 90 0.82 -15.66 3.20
CA VAL A 90 0.75 -14.21 2.97
C VAL A 90 2.10 -13.74 2.43
N VAL A 91 2.07 -13.01 1.33
CA VAL A 91 3.26 -12.56 0.58
C VAL A 91 3.63 -11.13 0.94
#